data_AF-A0A2V6NA73-F1
#
_entry.id   AF-A0A2V6NA73-F1
#
_cell.length_a   1.000
_cell.length_b   1.000
_cell.length_c   1.000
_cell.angle_alpha   90.00
_cell.angle_beta   90.00
_cell.angle_gamma   90.00
#
_symmetry.space_group_name_H-M   'P 1'
#
loop_
_entity.id
_entity.type
_entity.pdbx_description
1 polymer ?
#
loop_
_entity_poly.entity_id
_entity_poly.type
_entity_poly.pdbx_seq_one_letter_code
_entity_poly.pdbx_strand_id
1 'polypeptide(L)'
;PAAAGARFRNKKMGFVFQGYFLLPELTALENVSLPGMIGRTSTKNAAEESLAAVGLADRMQHLPAELSGGEQQRVAIARALTNDPDIIFADEPTGNLDSETGGAIVELLLNLARERKKSLLIVTHDTGLATRGDRELHIKDGRLE
;
A
#
# COMPACT_ATOMS: atom_id res chain seq x y z
N PRO A 1 -11.44 25.09 0.18
CA PRO A 1 -11.81 23.95 -0.70
C PRO A 1 -10.66 22.94 -0.96
N ALA A 2 -9.55 23.35 -1.59
CA ALA A 2 -8.44 22.44 -1.93
C ALA A 2 -7.75 21.79 -0.71
N ALA A 3 -7.54 22.56 0.36
CA ALA A 3 -6.94 22.06 1.62
C ALA A 3 -7.82 21.04 2.37
N ALA A 4 -9.16 21.09 2.18
CA ALA A 4 -10.07 20.12 2.78
C ALA A 4 -9.98 18.76 2.07
N GLY A 5 -9.94 18.77 0.72
CA GLY A 5 -9.75 17.54 -0.07
C GLY A 5 -8.40 16.88 0.19
N ALA A 6 -7.32 17.65 0.34
CA ALA A 6 -6.00 17.11 0.67
C ALA A 6 -5.97 16.40 2.03
N ARG A 7 -6.58 17.01 3.06
CA ARG A 7 -6.71 16.40 4.39
C ARG A 7 -7.57 15.14 4.37
N PHE A 8 -8.67 15.16 3.62
CA PHE A 8 -9.53 13.98 3.47
C PHE A 8 -8.76 12.82 2.86
N ARG A 9 -8.05 13.04 1.74
CA ARG A 9 -7.25 12.00 1.09
C ARG A 9 -6.19 11.44 2.03
N ASN A 10 -5.42 12.33 2.69
CA ASN A 10 -4.36 11.91 3.60
C ASN A 10 -4.86 11.05 4.77
N LYS A 11 -6.07 11.31 5.29
CA LYS A 11 -6.63 10.56 6.42
C LYS A 11 -7.41 9.32 6.01
N LYS A 12 -8.10 9.34 4.87
CA LYS A 12 -9.11 8.33 4.52
C LYS A 12 -8.70 7.41 3.39
N MET A 13 -7.65 7.73 2.65
CA MET A 13 -7.26 6.98 1.45
C MET A 13 -5.78 6.59 1.52
N GLY A 14 -5.52 5.28 1.43
CA GLY A 14 -4.19 4.71 1.24
C GLY A 14 -3.95 4.41 -0.24
N PHE A 15 -2.71 4.56 -0.71
CA PHE A 15 -2.33 4.27 -2.09
C PHE A 15 -1.10 3.36 -2.14
N VAL A 16 -1.23 2.28 -2.90
CA VAL A 16 -0.17 1.36 -3.30
C VAL A 16 -0.07 1.44 -4.81
N PHE A 17 1.11 1.78 -5.31
CA PHE A 17 1.36 1.96 -6.74
C PHE A 17 2.26 0.82 -7.24
N GLN A 18 2.21 0.55 -8.54
CA GLN A 18 3.13 -0.38 -9.21
C GLN A 18 4.58 0.05 -9.00
N GLY A 19 4.88 1.33 -9.22
CA GLY A 19 6.13 1.93 -8.78
C GLY A 19 6.08 2.20 -7.28
N TYR A 20 6.97 1.63 -6.49
CA TYR A 20 6.94 1.74 -5.02
C TYR A 20 6.92 3.20 -4.52
N PHE A 21 7.50 4.12 -5.32
CA PHE A 21 7.64 5.56 -5.04
C PHE A 21 8.15 5.83 -3.63
N LEU A 22 9.07 4.99 -3.16
CA LEU A 22 9.80 5.24 -1.92
C LEU A 22 10.80 6.36 -2.15
N LEU A 23 10.98 7.24 -1.17
CA LEU A 23 12.03 8.23 -1.18
C LEU A 23 13.36 7.54 -0.86
N PRO A 24 14.34 7.54 -1.77
CA PRO A 24 15.55 6.73 -1.64
C PRO A 24 16.48 7.18 -0.50
N GLU A 25 16.37 8.45 -0.09
CA GLU A 25 17.14 9.02 1.03
C GLU A 25 16.53 8.72 2.40
N LEU A 26 15.35 8.11 2.45
CA LEU A 26 14.64 7.80 3.69
C LEU A 26 14.65 6.31 3.97
N THR A 27 14.81 5.95 5.25
CA THR A 27 14.64 4.57 5.72
C THR A 27 13.21 4.06 5.46
N ALA A 28 13.01 2.74 5.59
CA ALA A 28 11.68 2.14 5.52
C ALA A 28 10.71 2.79 6.53
N LEU A 29 11.14 2.99 7.78
CA LEU A 29 10.32 3.62 8.82
C LEU A 29 9.96 5.07 8.48
N GLU A 30 10.91 5.84 7.95
CA GLU A 30 10.65 7.22 7.54
C GLU A 30 9.71 7.30 6.35
N ASN A 31 9.89 6.44 5.35
CA ASN A 31 8.99 6.32 4.20
C ASN A 31 7.55 6.02 4.64
N VAL A 32 7.39 5.11 5.59
CA VAL A 32 6.09 4.71 6.14
C VAL A 32 5.49 5.83 7.00
N SER A 33 6.31 6.64 7.66
CA SER A 33 5.87 7.77 8.49
C SER A 33 5.44 9.03 7.69
N LEU A 34 5.78 9.11 6.40
CA LEU A 34 5.49 10.28 5.54
C LEU A 34 4.03 10.75 5.58
N PRO A 35 3.00 9.88 5.52
CA PRO A 35 1.61 10.32 5.55
C PRO A 35 1.25 11.08 6.82
N GLY A 36 1.78 10.67 7.97
CA GLY A 36 1.58 11.36 9.24
C GLY A 36 2.30 12.70 9.28
N MET A 37 3.54 12.77 8.78
CA MET A 37 4.30 14.02 8.69
C MET A 37 3.56 15.07 7.84
N ILE A 38 3.04 14.67 6.68
CA ILE A 38 2.22 15.53 5.79
C ILE A 38 0.93 15.96 6.51
N GLY A 39 0.30 15.04 7.25
CA GLY A 39 -0.88 15.30 8.07
C GLY A 39 -0.61 16.05 9.38
N ARG A 40 0.64 16.42 9.65
CA ARG A 40 1.11 17.02 10.93
C ARG A 40 0.68 16.22 12.16
N THR A 41 0.72 14.91 12.05
CA THR A 41 0.34 13.95 13.11
C THR A 41 1.50 12.99 13.32
N SER A 42 1.89 12.75 14.59
CA SER A 42 2.88 11.72 14.89
C SER A 42 2.28 10.35 14.61
N THR A 43 2.94 9.59 13.74
CA THR A 43 2.52 8.24 13.34
C THR A 43 3.62 7.22 13.56
N LYS A 44 4.66 7.55 14.33
CA LYS A 44 5.83 6.68 14.50
C LYS A 44 5.44 5.27 14.97
N ASN A 45 4.67 5.16 16.04
CA ASN A 45 4.22 3.85 16.53
C ASN A 45 3.35 3.12 15.49
N ALA A 46 2.43 3.83 14.82
CA ALA A 46 1.60 3.26 13.77
C ALA A 46 2.43 2.81 12.54
N ALA A 47 3.53 3.50 12.24
CA ALA A 47 4.45 3.15 11.17
C ALA A 47 5.26 1.90 11.53
N GLU A 48 5.75 1.80 12.76
CA GLU A 48 6.41 0.60 13.30
C GLU A 48 5.46 -0.60 13.28
N GLU A 49 4.22 -0.44 13.76
CA GLU A 49 3.17 -1.47 13.71
C GLU A 49 2.82 -1.87 12.26
N SER A 50 2.75 -0.90 11.34
CA SER A 50 2.46 -1.18 9.93
C SER A 50 3.61 -1.93 9.25
N LEU A 51 4.86 -1.61 9.56
CA LEU A 51 6.02 -2.38 9.08
C LEU A 51 6.08 -3.78 9.67
N ALA A 52 5.78 -3.93 10.96
CA ALA A 52 5.69 -5.24 11.59
C ALA A 52 4.59 -6.11 10.96
N ALA A 53 3.42 -5.54 10.68
CA ALA A 53 2.30 -6.24 10.05
C ALA A 53 2.59 -6.76 8.64
N VAL A 54 3.58 -6.17 7.95
CA VAL A 54 4.06 -6.65 6.64
C VAL A 54 5.36 -7.45 6.75
N GLY A 55 5.74 -7.89 7.95
CA GLY A 55 6.93 -8.73 8.17
C GLY A 55 8.26 -8.00 7.98
N LEU A 56 8.31 -6.69 8.19
CA LEU A 56 9.51 -5.85 8.04
C LEU A 56 9.97 -5.18 9.35
N ALA A 57 9.65 -5.78 10.50
CA ALA A 57 10.04 -5.24 11.80
C ALA A 57 11.58 -5.07 11.93
N ASP A 58 12.35 -6.05 11.44
CA ASP A 58 13.82 -6.00 11.50
C ASP A 58 14.46 -5.16 10.38
N ARG A 59 13.65 -4.60 9.47
CA ARG A 59 14.12 -3.85 8.29
C ARG A 59 13.78 -2.37 8.34
N MET A 60 13.26 -1.88 9.47
CA MET A 60 12.82 -0.48 9.65
C MET A 60 13.88 0.57 9.29
N GLN A 61 15.16 0.29 9.53
CA GLN A 61 16.27 1.23 9.32
C GLN A 61 16.95 1.10 7.95
N HIS A 62 16.52 0.16 7.11
CA HIS A 62 17.11 -0.03 5.79
C HIS A 62 16.59 1.04 4.82
N LEU A 63 17.47 1.52 3.95
CA LEU A 63 17.13 2.35 2.79
C LEU A 63 16.51 1.49 1.68
N PRO A 64 15.71 2.07 0.76
CA PRO A 64 15.10 1.34 -0.35
C PRO A 64 16.11 0.55 -1.20
N ALA A 65 17.33 1.05 -1.38
CA ALA A 65 18.39 0.36 -2.12
C ALA A 65 18.88 -0.94 -1.44
N GLU A 66 18.62 -1.13 -0.16
CA GLU A 66 19.01 -2.30 0.64
C GLU A 66 17.85 -3.31 0.80
N LEU A 67 16.73 -3.05 0.13
CA LEU A 67 15.52 -3.85 0.16
C LEU A 67 15.28 -4.50 -1.21
N SER A 68 14.91 -5.78 -1.21
CA SER A 68 14.41 -6.47 -2.41
C SER A 68 13.14 -5.82 -2.94
N GLY A 69 12.76 -6.09 -4.19
CA GLY A 69 11.53 -5.56 -4.78
C GLY A 69 10.28 -5.89 -3.96
N GLY A 70 10.16 -7.13 -3.50
CA GLY A 70 9.05 -7.54 -2.62
C GLY A 70 9.06 -6.81 -1.27
N GLU A 71 10.24 -6.57 -0.68
CA GLU A 71 10.36 -5.79 0.55
C GLU A 71 9.97 -4.32 0.32
N GLN A 72 10.44 -3.69 -0.75
CA GLN A 72 10.05 -2.33 -1.12
C GLN A 72 8.53 -2.21 -1.32
N GLN A 73 7.91 -3.20 -1.95
CA GLN A 73 6.47 -3.23 -2.10
C GLN A 73 5.74 -3.34 -0.74
N ARG A 74 6.25 -4.17 0.18
CA ARG A 74 5.72 -4.25 1.55
C ARG A 74 5.88 -2.93 2.31
N VAL A 75 6.99 -2.19 2.12
CA VAL A 75 7.13 -0.82 2.66
C VAL A 75 6.06 0.11 2.08
N ALA A 76 5.79 0.05 0.78
CA ALA A 76 4.74 0.86 0.16
C ALA A 76 3.33 0.53 0.70
N ILE A 77 3.06 -0.75 0.96
CA ILE A 77 1.81 -1.21 1.60
C ILE A 77 1.70 -0.69 3.03
N ALA A 78 2.77 -0.83 3.84
CA ALA A 78 2.80 -0.30 5.19
C ALA A 78 2.54 1.22 5.23
N ARG A 79 3.16 1.97 4.30
CA ARG A 79 2.94 3.41 4.13
C ARG A 79 1.47 3.72 3.84
N ALA A 80 0.82 2.96 2.97
CA ALA A 80 -0.60 3.15 2.64
C ALA A 80 -1.52 2.93 3.86
N LEU A 81 -1.13 2.05 4.79
CA LEU A 81 -1.91 1.67 5.97
C LEU A 81 -1.69 2.57 7.20
N THR A 82 -0.61 3.33 7.23
CA THR A 82 -0.12 4.01 8.46
C THR A 82 -1.13 4.99 9.07
N ASN A 83 -1.89 5.69 8.23
CA ASN A 83 -2.93 6.63 8.68
C ASN A 83 -4.27 5.95 8.99
N ASP A 84 -4.31 4.62 9.03
CA ASP A 84 -5.53 3.81 9.19
C ASP A 84 -6.66 4.23 8.24
N PRO A 85 -6.42 4.25 6.91
CA PRO A 85 -7.39 4.75 5.95
C PRO A 85 -8.67 3.90 5.94
N ASP A 86 -9.76 4.45 5.42
CA ASP A 86 -11.02 3.70 5.22
C ASP A 86 -10.95 2.83 3.95
N ILE A 87 -10.21 3.30 2.94
CA ILE A 87 -10.03 2.64 1.64
C ILE A 87 -8.57 2.61 1.21
N ILE A 88 -8.15 1.51 0.60
CA ILE A 88 -6.84 1.30 0.00
C ILE A 88 -7.04 1.16 -1.51
N PHE A 89 -6.35 1.98 -2.28
CA PHE A 89 -6.24 1.87 -3.73
C PHE A 89 -4.91 1.20 -4.06
N ALA A 90 -4.97 0.10 -4.81
CA ALA A 90 -3.80 -0.64 -5.25
C ALA A 90 -3.78 -0.69 -6.78
N ASP A 91 -2.89 0.08 -7.38
CA ASP A 91 -2.72 0.18 -8.83
C ASP A 91 -1.59 -0.76 -9.27
N GLU A 92 -1.95 -1.89 -9.89
CA GLU A 92 -1.03 -2.95 -10.34
C GLU A 92 0.00 -3.34 -9.26
N PRO A 93 -0.44 -3.78 -8.06
CA PRO A 93 0.44 -3.94 -6.89
C PRO A 93 1.48 -5.06 -7.03
N THR A 94 1.44 -5.84 -8.10
CA THR A 94 2.34 -6.96 -8.36
C THR A 94 3.13 -6.82 -9.67
N GLY A 95 2.91 -5.76 -10.46
CA GLY A 95 3.43 -5.66 -11.83
C GLY A 95 4.96 -5.64 -11.96
N ASN A 96 5.68 -5.39 -10.86
CA ASN A 96 7.15 -5.36 -10.82
C ASN A 96 7.78 -6.56 -10.08
N LEU A 97 7.00 -7.60 -9.78
CA LEU A 97 7.41 -8.75 -8.99
C LEU A 97 7.32 -10.04 -9.81
N ASP A 98 8.13 -11.03 -9.45
CA ASP A 98 7.94 -12.40 -9.95
C ASP A 98 6.60 -12.97 -9.43
N SER A 99 6.11 -14.04 -10.07
CA SER A 99 4.79 -14.60 -9.79
C SER A 99 4.64 -15.12 -8.36
N GLU A 100 5.69 -15.70 -7.78
CA GLU A 100 5.67 -16.22 -6.41
C GLU A 100 5.58 -15.06 -5.40
N THR A 101 6.47 -14.08 -5.52
CA THR A 101 6.46 -12.88 -4.67
C THR A 101 5.17 -12.08 -4.86
N GLY A 102 4.68 -11.93 -6.09
CA GLY A 102 3.44 -11.25 -6.41
C GLY A 102 2.23 -11.90 -5.73
N GLY A 103 2.13 -13.24 -5.79
CA GLY A 103 1.09 -13.98 -5.09
C GLY A 103 1.10 -13.72 -3.59
N ALA A 104 2.27 -13.75 -2.95
CA ALA A 104 2.41 -13.46 -1.53
C ALA A 104 1.99 -12.02 -1.16
N ILE A 105 2.30 -11.03 -2.01
CA ILE A 105 1.89 -9.63 -1.81
C ILE A 105 0.37 -9.45 -1.91
N VAL A 106 -0.27 -10.15 -2.85
CA VAL A 106 -1.73 -10.16 -2.98
C VAL A 106 -2.39 -10.73 -1.73
N GLU A 107 -1.93 -11.89 -1.27
CA GLU A 107 -2.44 -12.51 -0.04
C GLU A 107 -2.33 -11.55 1.14
N LEU A 108 -1.17 -10.92 1.30
CA LEU A 108 -0.92 -9.95 2.34
C LEU A 108 -1.92 -8.78 2.28
N LEU A 109 -2.13 -8.19 1.10
CA LEU A 109 -3.07 -7.08 0.92
C LEU A 109 -4.51 -7.48 1.26
N LEU A 110 -4.97 -8.62 0.76
CA LEU A 110 -6.33 -9.12 1.00
C LEU A 110 -6.55 -9.43 2.49
N ASN A 111 -5.57 -10.06 3.15
CA ASN A 111 -5.65 -10.38 4.57
C ASN A 111 -5.65 -9.10 5.42
N LEU A 112 -4.75 -8.15 5.16
CA LEU A 112 -4.72 -6.87 5.88
C LEU A 112 -6.02 -6.08 5.71
N ALA A 113 -6.59 -6.06 4.50
CA ALA A 113 -7.87 -5.40 4.26
C ALA A 113 -9.01 -6.07 5.05
N ARG A 114 -9.08 -7.40 5.08
CA ARG A 114 -10.09 -8.16 5.83
C ARG A 114 -9.94 -7.98 7.33
N GLU A 115 -8.74 -8.20 7.87
CA GLU A 115 -8.45 -8.12 9.30
C GLU A 115 -8.71 -6.73 9.87
N ARG A 116 -8.29 -5.68 9.13
CA ARG A 116 -8.47 -4.28 9.54
C ARG A 116 -9.82 -3.69 9.10
N LYS A 117 -10.69 -4.50 8.47
CA LYS A 117 -12.02 -4.10 7.96
C LYS A 117 -11.98 -2.87 7.04
N LYS A 118 -11.04 -2.86 6.11
CA LYS A 118 -10.83 -1.78 5.13
C LYS A 118 -11.40 -2.16 3.78
N SER A 119 -11.84 -1.16 3.01
CA SER A 119 -12.17 -1.37 1.61
C SER A 119 -10.89 -1.43 0.78
N LEU A 120 -10.78 -2.40 -0.13
CA LEU A 120 -9.65 -2.55 -1.03
C LEU A 120 -10.15 -2.48 -2.47
N LEU A 121 -9.61 -1.56 -3.25
CA LEU A 121 -9.81 -1.47 -4.70
C LEU A 121 -8.49 -1.78 -5.38
N ILE A 122 -8.46 -2.86 -6.15
CA ILE A 122 -7.30 -3.26 -6.94
C ILE A 122 -7.60 -3.01 -8.42
N VAL A 123 -6.65 -2.36 -9.10
CA VAL A 123 -6.58 -2.33 -10.56
C VAL A 123 -5.52 -3.36 -10.98
N THR A 124 -5.89 -4.28 -11.86
CA THR A 124 -4.96 -5.29 -12.37
C THR A 124 -5.40 -5.84 -13.73
N HIS A 125 -4.43 -6.29 -14.52
CA HIS A 125 -4.64 -7.13 -15.70
C HIS A 125 -4.59 -8.64 -15.41
N ASP A 126 -4.24 -9.04 -14.18
CA ASP A 126 -4.22 -10.45 -13.78
C ASP A 126 -5.64 -10.92 -13.43
N THR A 127 -6.24 -11.69 -14.34
CA THR A 127 -7.56 -12.30 -14.14
C THR A 127 -7.63 -13.21 -12.91
N GLY A 128 -6.53 -13.89 -12.57
CA GLY A 128 -6.44 -14.73 -11.38
C GLY A 128 -6.53 -13.91 -10.11
N LEU A 129 -5.94 -12.72 -10.09
CA LEU A 129 -6.10 -11.76 -8.98
C LEU A 129 -7.52 -11.17 -8.93
N ALA A 130 -8.07 -10.78 -10.08
CA ALA A 130 -9.40 -10.16 -10.17
C ALA A 130 -10.51 -11.02 -9.53
N THR A 131 -10.48 -12.33 -9.80
CA THR A 131 -11.48 -13.29 -9.30
C THR A 131 -11.47 -13.50 -7.78
N ARG A 132 -10.48 -12.97 -7.06
CA ARG A 132 -10.34 -13.13 -5.61
C ARG A 132 -11.05 -12.07 -4.79
N GLY A 133 -11.49 -10.98 -5.43
CA GLY A 133 -12.24 -9.90 -4.79
C GLY A 133 -13.70 -10.27 -4.56
N ASP A 134 -14.40 -9.49 -3.74
CA ASP A 134 -15.85 -9.63 -3.54
C ASP A 134 -16.65 -9.24 -4.79
N ARG A 135 -16.04 -8.39 -5.64
CA ARG A 135 -16.61 -7.88 -6.89
C ARG A 135 -15.51 -7.75 -7.94
N GLU A 136 -15.83 -8.21 -9.13
CA GLU A 136 -15.01 -8.03 -10.34
C GLU A 136 -15.71 -7.03 -11.25
N LEU A 137 -14.96 -6.08 -11.79
CA LEU A 137 -15.46 -5.04 -12.68
C LEU A 137 -14.51 -4.91 -13.86
N HIS A 138 -15.03 -4.97 -15.07
CA HIS A 138 -14.25 -4.82 -16.30
C HIS A 138 -14.38 -3.41 -16.86
N ILE A 139 -13.24 -2.81 -17.19
CA ILE A 139 -13.19 -1.53 -17.90
C ILE A 139 -12.59 -1.77 -19.27
N LYS A 140 -13.31 -1.36 -20.31
CA LYS A 140 -12.86 -1.39 -21.70
C LYS A 140 -13.11 -0.05 -22.36
N ASP A 141 -12.09 0.50 -23.01
CA ASP A 141 -12.14 1.79 -23.72
C ASP A 141 -12.75 2.93 -22.86
N GLY A 142 -12.42 2.93 -21.56
CA GLY A 142 -12.89 3.93 -20.59
C GLY A 142 -14.34 3.75 -20.12
N ARG A 143 -14.98 2.61 -20.41
CA ARG A 143 -16.35 2.28 -19.99
C ARG A 143 -16.35 1.03 -19.11
N LEU A 144 -17.18 1.06 -18.07
CA LEU A 144 -17.48 -0.10 -17.24
C LEU A 144 -18.43 -1.01 -18.00
N GLU A 145 -18.11 -2.29 -18.11
CA GLU A 145 -18.96 -3.34 -18.70
C GLU A 145 -19.75 -4.10 -17.62
#